data_AF-A0A376W8D7-F1
#
_entry.id   AF-A0A376W8D7-F1
#
_cell.length_a   1.000
_cell.length_b   1.000
_cell.length_c   1.000
_cell.angle_alpha   90.00
_cell.angle_beta   90.00
_cell.angle_gamma   90.00
#
_symmetry.space_group_name_H-M   'P 1'
#
loop_
_entity.id
_entity.type
_entity.pdbx_description
1 polymer ?
#
loop_
_entity_poly.entity_id
_entity_poly.type
_entity_poly.pdbx_seq_one_letter_code
_entity_poly.pdbx_strand_id
1 'polypeptide(L)'
;MFSEELGAVIQVRAADREAVEAVLAQHGLADCVHYVGQAVSGDRFVITANGQTVFSESRTTLRVWWAETTWQMQRLRDNPECADQEHQAKSTTPIRALM
;
A
#
# COMPACT_ATOMS: atom_id res chain seq x y z
N MET A 1 -0.41 7.68 12.45
CA MET A 1 -0.41 7.26 11.02
C MET A 1 0.45 8.17 10.14
N PHE A 2 0.55 9.48 10.43
CA PHE A 2 1.27 10.45 9.60
C PHE A 2 2.60 10.94 10.21
N SER A 3 3.16 10.19 11.15
CA SER A 3 4.49 10.46 11.70
C SER A 3 5.57 10.02 10.70
N GLU A 4 6.59 10.85 10.49
CA GLU A 4 7.71 10.58 9.57
C GLU A 4 8.98 10.10 10.29
N GLU A 5 8.79 9.27 11.32
CA GLU A 5 9.90 8.65 12.06
C GLU A 5 10.61 7.58 11.19
N LEU A 6 11.89 7.32 11.49
CA LEU A 6 12.65 6.27 10.79
C LEU A 6 12.04 4.89 11.05
N GLY A 7 11.84 4.12 9.97
CA GLY A 7 11.30 2.78 10.04
C GLY A 7 11.03 2.18 8.66
N ALA A 8 10.46 0.98 8.64
CA ALA A 8 10.06 0.29 7.42
C ALA A 8 8.90 -0.67 7.67
N VAL A 9 8.13 -0.97 6.63
CA VAL A 9 7.15 -2.08 6.62
C VAL A 9 7.74 -3.20 5.77
N ILE A 10 7.89 -4.39 6.38
CA ILE A 10 8.38 -5.60 5.70
C ILE A 10 7.25 -6.61 5.55
N GLN A 11 7.15 -7.25 4.38
CA GLN A 11 6.25 -8.38 4.16
C GLN A 11 7.04 -9.68 4.20
N VAL A 12 6.62 -10.60 5.06
CA VAL A 12 7.22 -11.92 5.22
C VAL A 12 6.18 -13.01 4.95
N ARG A 13 6.63 -14.23 4.67
CA ARG A 13 5.73 -15.39 4.66
C ARG A 13 5.20 -15.61 6.08
N ALA A 14 3.94 -16.02 6.21
CA ALA A 14 3.33 -16.27 7.51
C ALA A 14 4.11 -17.29 8.34
N ALA A 15 4.64 -18.34 7.70
CA ALA A 15 5.45 -19.37 8.35
C ALA A 15 6.81 -18.87 8.88
N ASP A 16 7.34 -17.76 8.34
CA ASP A 16 8.64 -17.22 8.73
C ASP A 16 8.53 -16.12 9.78
N ARG A 17 7.32 -15.75 10.20
CA ARG A 17 7.07 -14.60 11.07
C ARG A 17 7.85 -14.68 12.39
N GLU A 18 7.72 -15.78 13.12
CA GLU A 18 8.38 -15.96 14.41
C GLU A 18 9.90 -15.92 14.29
N ALA A 19 10.44 -16.54 13.23
CA ALA A 19 11.87 -16.52 12.96
C ALA A 19 12.38 -15.10 12.68
N VAL A 20 11.63 -14.31 11.91
CA VAL A 20 11.99 -12.92 11.60
C VAL A 20 11.89 -12.03 12.84
N GLU A 21 10.83 -12.16 13.65
CA GLU A 21 10.69 -11.43 14.92
C GLU A 21 11.84 -11.76 15.88
N ALA A 22 12.26 -13.04 15.95
CA ALA A 22 13.40 -13.45 16.77
C ALA A 22 14.73 -12.82 16.31
N VAL A 23 14.96 -12.72 15.00
CA VAL A 23 16.15 -12.03 14.46
C VAL A 23 16.13 -10.55 14.81
N LEU A 24 14.99 -9.87 14.65
CA LEU A 24 14.87 -8.45 15.01
C LEU A 24 15.07 -8.22 16.51
N ALA A 25 14.57 -9.12 17.35
CA ALA A 25 14.79 -9.09 18.80
C ALA A 25 16.26 -9.27 19.19
N GLN A 26 17.01 -10.16 18.50
CA GLN A 26 18.46 -10.32 18.71
C GLN A 26 19.25 -9.04 18.43
N HIS A 27 18.74 -8.17 17.55
CA HIS A 27 19.31 -6.86 17.26
C HIS A 27 18.75 -5.73 18.14
N GLY A 28 18.00 -6.05 19.19
CA GLY A 28 17.46 -5.06 20.13
C GLY A 28 16.27 -4.26 19.60
N LEU A 29 15.63 -4.72 18.51
CA LEU A 29 14.52 -4.01 17.87
C LEU A 29 13.14 -4.49 18.32
N ALA A 30 13.05 -5.41 19.30
CA ALA A 30 11.81 -6.05 19.69
C ALA A 30 10.66 -5.06 19.99
N ASP A 31 10.95 -3.99 20.73
CA ASP A 31 9.96 -2.99 21.12
C ASP A 31 9.52 -2.07 19.97
N CYS A 32 10.29 -2.03 18.88
CA CYS A 32 9.98 -1.28 17.67
C CYS A 32 9.26 -2.12 16.61
N VAL A 33 9.08 -3.43 16.85
CA VAL A 33 8.41 -4.34 15.93
C VAL A 33 6.93 -4.44 16.26
N HIS A 34 6.09 -4.14 15.28
CA HIS A 34 4.65 -4.22 15.40
C HIS A 34 4.05 -5.00 14.24
N TYR A 35 3.22 -5.99 14.57
CA TYR A 35 2.43 -6.66 13.56
C TYR A 35 1.26 -5.78 13.11
N VAL A 36 1.25 -5.43 11.84
CA VAL A 36 0.27 -4.50 11.26
C VAL A 36 -0.82 -5.19 10.44
N GLY A 37 -0.64 -6.46 10.06
CA GLY A 37 -1.63 -7.22 9.29
C GLY A 37 -1.02 -8.04 8.15
N GLN A 38 -1.81 -8.21 7.09
CA GLN A 38 -1.47 -9.04 5.94
C GLN A 38 -1.92 -8.39 4.63
N ALA A 39 -1.20 -8.67 3.54
CA ALA A 39 -1.66 -8.35 2.20
C ALA A 39 -2.77 -9.33 1.80
N VAL A 40 -3.87 -8.81 1.26
CA VAL A 40 -4.99 -9.59 0.78
C VAL A 40 -5.22 -9.31 -0.70
N SER A 41 -5.68 -10.33 -1.44
CA SER A 41 -6.15 -10.14 -2.81
C SER A 41 -7.41 -9.26 -2.84
N GLY A 42 -7.58 -8.53 -3.92
CA GLY A 42 -8.72 -7.63 -4.11
C GLY A 42 -8.32 -6.17 -4.03
N ASP A 43 -9.30 -5.30 -3.78
CA ASP A 43 -9.14 -3.85 -3.91
C ASP A 43 -9.50 -3.07 -2.64
N ARG A 44 -9.46 -3.71 -1.47
CA ARG A 44 -9.75 -3.04 -0.19
C ARG A 44 -8.47 -2.69 0.55
N PHE A 45 -8.41 -1.44 1.01
CA PHE A 45 -7.41 -0.96 1.95
C PHE A 45 -8.12 -0.61 3.26
N VAL A 46 -7.86 -1.37 4.32
CA VAL A 46 -8.59 -1.27 5.59
C VAL A 46 -7.59 -1.15 6.73
N ILE A 47 -7.84 -0.17 7.60
CA ILE A 47 -7.11 0.04 8.84
C ILE A 47 -8.10 -0.09 9.99
N THR A 48 -7.78 -0.96 10.93
CA THR A 48 -8.58 -1.17 12.14
C THR A 48 -7.74 -0.88 13.39
N ALA A 49 -8.41 -0.43 14.45
CA ALA A 49 -7.82 -0.28 15.77
C ALA A 49 -8.81 -0.86 16.79
N ASN A 50 -8.36 -1.82 17.61
CA ASN A 50 -9.19 -2.50 18.61
C ASN A 50 -10.53 -3.04 18.06
N GLY A 51 -10.50 -3.59 16.84
CA GLY A 51 -11.68 -4.12 16.15
C GLY A 51 -12.59 -3.08 15.51
N GLN A 52 -12.34 -1.78 15.71
CA GLN A 52 -13.07 -0.71 15.04
C GLN A 52 -12.39 -0.30 13.75
N THR A 53 -13.18 -0.05 12.70
CA THR A 53 -12.66 0.44 11.42
C THR A 53 -12.33 1.92 11.55
N VAL A 54 -11.04 2.25 11.40
CA VAL A 54 -10.54 3.63 11.42
C VAL A 54 -10.56 4.23 10.02
N PHE A 55 -10.23 3.42 9.02
CA PHE A 55 -10.22 3.83 7.62
C PHE A 55 -10.49 2.63 6.71
N SER A 56 -11.26 2.82 5.65
CA SER A 56 -11.63 1.72 4.75
C SER A 56 -12.01 2.28 3.38
N GLU A 57 -11.14 2.12 2.39
CA GLU A 57 -11.34 2.66 1.05
C GLU A 57 -10.92 1.67 -0.05
N SER A 58 -11.31 1.94 -1.30
CA SER A 58 -10.76 1.22 -2.45
C SER A 58 -9.28 1.58 -2.63
N ARG A 59 -8.42 0.56 -2.74
CA ARG A 59 -7.00 0.75 -3.05
C ARG A 59 -6.82 1.43 -4.42
N THR A 60 -7.67 1.10 -5.39
CA THR A 60 -7.68 1.76 -6.70
C THR A 60 -8.03 3.24 -6.57
N THR A 61 -9.05 3.62 -5.79
CA THR A 61 -9.38 5.03 -5.52
C THR A 61 -8.18 5.77 -4.94
N LEU A 62 -7.52 5.22 -3.91
CA LEU A 62 -6.34 5.84 -3.30
C LEU A 62 -5.20 6.01 -4.31
N ARG A 63 -4.99 5.01 -5.18
CA ARG A 63 -3.97 5.06 -6.24
C ARG A 63 -4.28 6.14 -7.28
N VAL A 64 -5.55 6.34 -7.64
CA VAL A 64 -5.97 7.39 -8.57
C VAL A 64 -5.71 8.77 -7.96
N TRP A 65 -6.12 9.00 -6.71
CA TRP A 65 -5.85 10.27 -6.03
C TRP A 65 -4.34 10.55 -5.93
N TRP A 66 -3.54 9.53 -5.60
CA TRP A 66 -2.09 9.68 -5.56
C TRP A 66 -1.48 10.04 -6.92
N ALA A 67 -2.07 9.57 -8.03
CA ALA A 67 -1.59 9.83 -9.38
C ALA A 67 -2.07 11.16 -9.98
N GLU A 68 -2.98 11.88 -9.30
CA GLU A 68 -3.64 13.06 -9.85
C GLU A 68 -2.65 14.19 -10.16
N THR A 69 -1.70 14.47 -9.24
CA THR A 69 -0.70 15.52 -9.46
C THR A 69 0.18 15.23 -10.67
N THR A 70 0.64 13.98 -10.86
CA THR A 70 1.45 13.64 -12.03
C THR A 70 0.63 13.71 -13.32
N TRP A 71 -0.64 13.33 -13.28
CA TRP A 71 -1.54 13.39 -14.43
C TRP A 71 -1.74 14.84 -14.89
N GLN A 72 -2.07 15.75 -13.98
CA GLN A 72 -2.26 17.17 -14.32
C GLN A 72 -0.99 17.79 -14.92
N MET A 73 0.18 17.47 -14.36
CA MET A 73 1.46 17.95 -14.88
C MET A 73 1.77 17.40 -16.28
N GLN A 74 1.57 16.10 -16.51
CA GLN A 74 1.76 15.47 -17.82
C GLN A 74 0.81 16.06 -18.86
N ARG A 75 -0.45 16.29 -18.51
CA ARG A 75 -1.47 16.84 -19.42
C ARG A 75 -1.16 18.26 -19.87
N LEU A 76 -0.51 19.07 -19.04
CA LEU A 76 -0.10 20.45 -19.35
C LEU A 76 1.18 20.53 -20.18
N ARG A 77 2.10 19.57 -20.01
CA ARG A 77 3.45 19.60 -20.60
C ARG A 77 3.58 18.72 -21.84
N ASP A 78 2.94 17.56 -21.83
CA ASP A 78 3.09 16.48 -22.82
C ASP A 78 1.83 16.41 -23.71
N ASN A 79 1.59 15.28 -24.39
CA ASN A 79 0.34 15.08 -25.13
C ASN A 79 -0.80 14.77 -24.14
N PRO A 80 -1.87 15.59 -24.07
CA PRO A 80 -2.97 15.38 -23.14
C PRO A 80 -3.70 14.04 -23.35
N GLU A 81 -3.81 13.54 -24.58
CA GLU A 81 -4.46 12.25 -24.85
C GLU A 81 -3.66 11.08 -24.26
N CYS A 82 -2.33 11.12 -24.37
CA CYS A 82 -1.46 10.10 -23.77
C CYS A 82 -1.50 10.16 -22.24
N ALA A 83 -1.51 11.36 -21.66
CA ALA A 83 -1.61 11.56 -20.22
C ALA A 83 -2.95 11.03 -19.66
N ASP A 84 -4.06 11.30 -20.37
CA ASP A 84 -5.39 10.83 -20.00
C ASP A 84 -5.48 9.30 -20.09
N GLN A 85 -4.89 8.68 -21.12
CA GLN A 85 -4.81 7.21 -21.24
C GLN A 85 -4.00 6.56 -20.11
N GLU A 86 -2.85 7.13 -19.74
CA GLU A 86 -2.03 6.63 -18.63
C GLU A 86 -2.79 6.69 -17.31
N HIS A 87 -3.50 7.81 -17.05
CA HIS A 87 -4.30 7.98 -15.85
C HIS A 87 -5.49 7.01 -15.79
N GLN A 88 -6.20 6.81 -16.90
CA GLN A 88 -7.31 5.83 -17.00
C GLN A 88 -6.85 4.38 -16.84
N ALA A 89 -5.65 4.04 -17.32
CA ALA A 89 -5.07 2.72 -17.06
C ALA A 89 -4.79 2.49 -15.56
N LYS A 90 -4.66 3.55 -14.76
CA LYS A 90 -4.45 3.44 -13.31
C LYS A 90 -5.74 3.14 -12.52
N SER A 91 -6.91 3.49 -13.07
CA SER A 91 -8.23 3.21 -12.50
C SER A 91 -8.81 1.84 -12.92
N THR A 92 -8.29 1.24 -13.99
CA THR A 92 -8.74 -0.07 -14.48
C THR A 92 -7.76 -1.16 -14.03
N THR A 93 -8.13 -1.96 -13.02
CA THR A 93 -7.36 -3.17 -12.69
C THR A 93 -7.80 -4.31 -13.62
N PRO A 94 -6.95 -4.85 -14.52
CA PRO A 94 -7.23 -6.16 -15.10
C PRO A 94 -7.02 -7.21 -14.00
N ILE A 95 -8.07 -7.94 -13.68
CA ILE A 95 -8.02 -9.15 -12.86
C ILE A 95 -7.17 -10.17 -13.63
N ARG A 96 -5.86 -10.20 -13.40
CA ARG A 96 -5.08 -11.40 -13.68
C ARG A 96 -5.18 -12.29 -12.45
N ALA A 97 -6.32 -12.97 -12.35
CA ALA A 97 -6.42 -14.19 -11.59
C ALA A 97 -5.42 -15.18 -12.23
N LEU A 98 -4.34 -15.50 -11.51
CA LEU A 98 -3.55 -16.67 -11.84
C LEU A 98 -4.40 -17.90 -11.50
N MET A 99 -4.84 -18.61 -12.54
CA MET A 99 -4.96 -20.07 -12.51
C MET A 99 -3.56 -20.69 -12.50
#